data_AF-A0A8S2TJ46-F1
#
_entry.id   AF-A0A8S2TJ46-F1
#
_cell.length_a   1.000
_cell.length_b   1.000
_cell.length_c   1.000
_cell.angle_alpha   90.00
_cell.angle_beta   90.00
_cell.angle_gamma   90.00
#
_symmetry.space_group_name_H-M   'P 1'
#
loop_
_entity.id
_entity.type
_entity.pdbx_description
1 polymer ?
#
loop_
_entity_poly.entity_id
_entity_poly.type
_entity_poly.pdbx_seq_one_letter_code
_entity_poly.pdbx_strand_id
1 'polypeptide(L)'
;DRMWRKNRKPVSGTCVGVDLNRNFGHQWNTGGSSASACADTFHGGSRMSENEAKALEKYMTGKSWTTYLTFHSYGQWWFTNWGYTTVDPPNYALLKQKAQIGANAIQSVNGRRYTLGSSAQLLYIASGGSEDWTAGSLGIFYSYCLELPPTGGTGFIAPTSEIKRTGAETFVGMVAYFKAI
;
A
#
# COMPACT_ATOMS: atom_id res chain seq x y z
N ASP A 1 -4.94 14.46 17.59
CA ASP A 1 -5.44 14.59 16.21
C ASP A 1 -5.90 13.22 15.73
N ARG A 2 -7.18 13.08 15.38
CA ARG A 2 -7.78 11.82 14.90
C ARG A 2 -7.37 11.49 13.46
N MET A 3 -6.92 12.48 12.69
CA MET A 3 -6.60 12.37 11.26
C MET A 3 -5.09 12.26 11.00
N TRP A 4 -4.28 12.12 12.05
CA TRP A 4 -2.84 11.97 11.91
C TRP A 4 -2.46 10.72 11.12
N ARG A 5 -1.57 10.86 10.13
CA ARG A 5 -1.18 9.74 9.23
C ARG A 5 0.32 9.45 9.13
N LYS A 6 1.17 10.41 9.47
CA LYS A 6 2.63 10.23 9.43
C LYS A 6 3.13 9.48 10.67
N ASN A 7 4.42 9.16 10.75
CA ASN A 7 4.99 8.78 12.05
C ASN A 7 5.07 9.99 13.01
N ARG A 8 5.68 9.82 14.19
CA ARG A 8 5.73 10.85 15.25
C ARG A 8 7.11 11.47 15.47
N LYS A 9 8.04 11.25 14.55
CA LYS A 9 9.41 11.80 14.63
C LYS A 9 9.37 13.34 14.49
N PRO A 10 9.95 14.11 15.43
CA PRO A 10 10.15 15.55 15.23
C PRO A 10 11.05 15.79 14.01
N VAL A 11 10.64 16.65 13.08
CA VAL A 11 11.40 16.91 11.84
C VAL A 11 11.99 18.31 11.83
N SER A 12 11.16 19.35 11.91
CA SER A 12 11.62 20.75 11.88
C SER A 12 10.54 21.67 12.43
N GLY A 13 10.92 22.59 13.33
CA GLY A 13 9.98 23.50 13.97
C GLY A 13 8.80 22.77 14.60
N THR A 14 7.58 23.15 14.21
CA THR A 14 6.33 22.50 14.65
C THR A 14 5.94 21.27 13.82
N CYS A 15 6.68 20.98 12.75
CA CYS A 15 6.34 19.92 11.81
C CYS A 15 6.90 18.58 12.26
N VAL A 16 5.97 17.63 12.44
CA VAL A 16 6.22 16.30 12.98
C VAL A 16 5.86 15.27 11.92
N GLY A 17 6.66 14.23 11.84
CA GLY A 17 6.37 13.01 11.10
C GLY A 17 6.83 13.00 9.65
N VAL A 18 7.13 11.79 9.19
CA VAL A 18 7.38 11.40 7.81
C VAL A 18 6.26 10.45 7.37
N ASP A 19 5.84 10.58 6.11
CA ASP A 19 4.94 9.61 5.48
C ASP A 19 5.71 8.31 5.23
N LEU A 20 5.40 7.28 6.02
CA LEU A 20 6.09 6.00 5.94
C LEU A 20 5.95 5.37 4.55
N ASN A 21 4.79 5.54 3.88
CA ASN A 21 4.58 5.02 2.53
C ASN A 21 5.07 5.98 1.43
N ARG A 22 5.98 6.89 1.75
CA ARG A 22 6.83 7.66 0.83
C ARG A 22 8.32 7.54 1.16
N ASN A 23 8.68 6.71 2.14
CA ASN A 23 10.05 6.65 2.67
C ASN A 23 10.87 5.46 2.15
N PHE A 24 10.25 4.50 1.44
CA PHE A 24 10.94 3.28 1.03
C PHE A 24 11.93 3.48 -0.13
N GLY A 25 13.01 2.68 -0.12
CA GLY A 25 14.18 2.79 -0.99
C GLY A 25 14.01 2.19 -2.39
N HIS A 26 12.93 2.54 -3.10
CA HIS A 26 12.78 2.24 -4.53
C HIS A 26 12.10 3.41 -5.22
N GLN A 27 12.77 3.97 -6.24
CA GLN A 27 12.29 5.15 -6.97
C GLN A 27 11.88 6.30 -6.04
N TRP A 28 12.57 6.45 -4.91
CA TRP A 28 12.25 7.40 -3.85
C TRP A 28 12.37 8.84 -4.34
N ASN A 29 11.37 9.67 -4.03
CA ASN A 29 11.32 11.09 -4.40
C ASN A 29 11.40 11.34 -5.93
N THR A 30 10.71 10.51 -6.71
CA THR A 30 10.60 10.67 -8.18
C THR A 30 9.24 11.24 -8.64
N GLY A 31 8.27 11.35 -7.72
CA GLY A 31 6.95 11.93 -7.97
C GLY A 31 5.95 11.59 -6.87
N GLY A 32 4.90 12.40 -6.69
CA GLY A 32 3.81 12.05 -5.75
C GLY A 32 4.13 12.11 -4.26
N SER A 33 5.24 12.76 -3.91
CA SER A 33 5.71 12.97 -2.56
C SER A 33 6.21 14.40 -2.39
N SER A 34 6.40 14.85 -1.15
CA SER A 34 6.78 16.22 -0.85
C SER A 34 8.09 16.30 -0.07
N ALA A 35 8.92 17.30 -0.38
CA ALA A 35 10.09 17.67 0.41
C ALA A 35 9.76 18.62 1.58
N SER A 36 8.51 19.12 1.67
CA SER A 36 8.09 19.98 2.77
C SER A 36 7.83 19.15 4.03
N ALA A 37 8.56 19.41 5.11
CA ALA A 37 8.43 18.68 6.39
C ALA A 37 7.01 18.69 6.96
N CYS A 38 6.24 19.73 6.66
CA CYS A 38 4.87 19.91 7.14
C CYS A 38 3.85 19.25 6.24
N ALA A 39 4.23 18.87 5.01
CA ALA A 39 3.34 18.16 4.13
C ALA A 39 3.00 16.78 4.70
N ASP A 40 1.76 16.41 4.44
CA ASP A 40 1.24 15.10 4.75
C ASP A 40 2.03 14.01 4.02
N THR A 41 2.43 14.24 2.77
CA THR A 41 3.21 13.32 1.92
C THR A 41 4.72 13.53 2.06
N PHE A 42 5.19 14.07 3.19
CA PHE A 42 6.62 14.32 3.40
C PHE A 42 7.42 13.02 3.35
N HIS A 43 8.34 12.88 2.38
CA HIS A 43 9.06 11.62 2.13
C HIS A 43 10.26 11.37 3.04
N GLY A 44 10.59 12.32 3.93
CA GLY A 44 11.74 12.24 4.83
C GLY A 44 13.01 12.88 4.24
N GLY A 45 14.05 13.03 5.08
CA GLY A 45 15.31 13.65 4.68
C GLY A 45 16.19 12.78 3.79
N SER A 46 15.94 11.47 3.77
CA SER A 46 16.58 10.50 2.87
C SER A 46 15.67 9.29 2.67
N ARG A 47 15.93 8.49 1.63
CA ARG A 47 15.32 7.16 1.53
C ARG A 47 15.64 6.33 2.78
N MET A 48 14.69 5.52 3.21
CA MET A 48 14.77 4.67 4.41
C MET A 48 15.25 5.46 5.64
N SER A 49 14.81 6.71 5.83
CA SER A 49 15.23 7.52 6.98
C SER A 49 14.58 7.09 8.30
N GLU A 50 13.39 6.50 8.23
CA GLU A 50 12.55 6.20 9.39
C GLU A 50 12.83 4.82 9.98
N ASN A 51 12.81 4.72 11.31
CA ASN A 51 13.16 3.48 12.01
C ASN A 51 12.19 2.35 11.71
N GLU A 52 10.92 2.68 11.46
CA GLU A 52 9.87 1.75 11.07
C GLU A 52 10.17 1.11 9.70
N ALA A 53 10.58 1.91 8.72
CA ALA A 53 10.98 1.43 7.39
C ALA A 53 12.27 0.61 7.46
N LYS A 54 13.28 1.09 8.20
CA LYS A 54 14.54 0.37 8.45
C LYS A 54 14.34 -0.97 9.14
N ALA A 55 13.38 -1.07 10.06
CA ALA A 55 13.07 -2.32 10.74
C ALA A 55 12.52 -3.37 9.75
N LEU A 56 11.64 -2.96 8.83
CA LEU A 56 11.13 -3.84 7.78
C LEU A 56 12.23 -4.25 6.80
N GLU A 57 13.07 -3.30 6.36
CA GLU A 57 14.23 -3.58 5.52
C GLU A 57 15.17 -4.60 6.16
N LYS A 58 15.53 -4.39 7.44
CA LYS A 58 16.37 -5.33 8.20
C LYS A 58 15.73 -6.71 8.31
N TYR A 59 14.42 -6.78 8.49
CA TYR A 59 13.72 -8.05 8.62
C TYR A 59 13.65 -8.82 7.30
N MET A 60 13.42 -8.14 6.18
CA MET A 60 13.13 -8.79 4.90
C MET A 60 14.38 -9.08 4.06
N THR A 61 15.43 -8.26 4.18
CA THR A 61 16.67 -8.41 3.40
C THR A 61 17.34 -9.76 3.66
N GLY A 62 17.80 -10.41 2.58
CA GLY A 62 18.48 -11.71 2.65
C GLY A 62 17.54 -12.92 2.84
N LYS A 63 16.23 -12.71 2.81
CA LYS A 63 15.22 -13.78 2.85
C LYS A 63 14.47 -13.89 1.54
N SER A 64 13.99 -15.08 1.23
CA SER A 64 13.13 -15.34 0.08
C SER A 64 11.67 -15.20 0.48
N TRP A 65 10.95 -14.34 -0.23
CA TRP A 65 9.52 -14.11 -0.04
C TRP A 65 8.80 -14.26 -1.36
N THR A 66 7.70 -15.02 -1.36
CA THR A 66 6.85 -15.16 -2.55
C THR A 66 5.93 -13.95 -2.73
N THR A 67 5.42 -13.41 -1.62
CA THR A 67 4.42 -12.34 -1.64
C THR A 67 4.61 -11.33 -0.52
N TYR A 68 4.21 -10.09 -0.81
CA TYR A 68 4.08 -8.99 0.13
C TYR A 68 2.70 -8.34 -0.03
N LEU A 69 2.04 -8.08 1.09
CA LEU A 69 0.73 -7.43 1.14
C LEU A 69 0.80 -6.31 2.18
N THR A 70 0.58 -5.08 1.76
CA THR A 70 0.32 -3.95 2.67
C THR A 70 -1.16 -3.59 2.65
N PHE A 71 -1.72 -3.28 3.81
CA PHE A 71 -3.15 -2.96 3.97
C PHE A 71 -3.32 -1.52 4.41
N HIS A 72 -4.16 -0.81 3.70
CA HIS A 72 -4.53 0.58 3.90
C HIS A 72 -6.06 0.71 3.88
N SER A 73 -6.54 1.92 4.10
CA SER A 73 -7.92 2.32 3.81
C SER A 73 -7.88 3.79 3.39
N TYR A 74 -8.74 4.29 2.50
CA TYR A 74 -9.95 3.66 2.01
C TYR A 74 -10.08 3.76 0.49
N GLY A 75 -10.93 2.92 -0.09
CA GLY A 75 -11.34 3.07 -1.49
C GLY A 75 -11.79 1.79 -2.19
N GLN A 76 -11.57 0.62 -1.57
CA GLN A 76 -11.78 -0.70 -2.19
C GLN A 76 -10.94 -0.88 -3.46
N TRP A 77 -9.63 -0.71 -3.30
CA TRP A 77 -8.65 -0.91 -4.37
C TRP A 77 -7.75 -2.09 -4.04
N TRP A 78 -7.33 -2.82 -5.07
CA TRP A 78 -6.25 -3.79 -4.98
C TRP A 78 -5.16 -3.35 -5.97
N PHE A 79 -4.21 -2.59 -5.45
CA PHE A 79 -3.13 -2.03 -6.25
C PHE A 79 -2.06 -3.07 -6.54
N THR A 80 -1.74 -3.19 -7.83
CA THR A 80 -0.49 -3.80 -8.30
C THR A 80 0.61 -2.74 -8.31
N ASN A 81 1.86 -3.16 -8.53
CA ASN A 81 2.93 -2.22 -8.88
C ASN A 81 2.72 -1.70 -10.32
N TRP A 82 3.23 -0.53 -10.70
CA TRP A 82 4.00 0.40 -9.86
C TRP A 82 3.17 1.59 -9.37
N GLY A 83 3.54 2.15 -8.23
CA GLY A 83 3.06 3.45 -7.75
C GLY A 83 3.87 4.62 -8.30
N TYR A 84 5.17 4.46 -8.54
CA TYR A 84 6.03 5.56 -9.00
C TYR A 84 5.89 5.91 -10.51
N THR A 85 5.25 5.05 -11.32
CA THR A 85 5.13 5.24 -12.79
C THR A 85 3.86 4.59 -13.33
N THR A 86 3.33 5.14 -14.43
CA THR A 86 2.18 4.57 -15.16
C THR A 86 2.54 3.43 -16.10
N VAL A 87 3.84 3.12 -16.25
CA VAL A 87 4.34 1.99 -17.04
C VAL A 87 4.13 0.69 -16.26
N ASP A 88 3.47 -0.29 -16.88
CA ASP A 88 3.22 -1.58 -16.25
C ASP A 88 4.50 -2.42 -16.07
N PRO A 89 4.64 -3.19 -14.97
CA PRO A 89 5.70 -4.18 -14.87
C PRO A 89 5.49 -5.34 -15.86
N PRO A 90 6.55 -6.07 -16.26
CA PRO A 90 6.43 -7.20 -17.19
C PRO A 90 5.44 -8.29 -16.77
N ASN A 91 5.22 -8.46 -15.45
CA ASN A 91 4.30 -9.46 -14.89
C ASN A 91 2.90 -8.91 -14.56
N TYR A 92 2.53 -7.69 -15.00
CA TYR A 92 1.26 -7.04 -14.67
C TYR A 92 0.02 -7.90 -14.92
N ALA A 93 -0.06 -8.56 -16.09
CA ALA A 93 -1.21 -9.39 -16.43
C ALA A 93 -1.43 -10.53 -15.40
N LEU A 94 -0.34 -11.16 -14.96
CA LEU A 94 -0.37 -12.19 -13.92
C LEU A 94 -0.72 -11.60 -12.55
N LEU A 95 -0.15 -10.45 -12.19
CA LEU A 95 -0.49 -9.76 -10.94
C LEU A 95 -1.99 -9.47 -10.84
N LYS A 96 -2.57 -8.91 -11.91
CA LYS A 96 -3.99 -8.59 -12.00
C LYS A 96 -4.85 -9.85 -11.96
N GLN A 97 -4.46 -10.93 -12.65
CA GLN A 97 -5.17 -12.20 -12.62
C GLN A 97 -5.27 -12.77 -11.20
N LYS A 98 -4.17 -12.77 -10.43
CA LYS A 98 -4.17 -13.31 -9.05
C LYS A 98 -4.97 -12.43 -8.09
N ALA A 99 -4.82 -11.11 -8.20
CA ALA A 99 -5.62 -10.17 -7.41
C ALA A 99 -7.12 -10.28 -7.72
N GLN A 100 -7.50 -10.55 -8.98
CA GLN A 100 -8.90 -10.74 -9.37
C GLN A 100 -9.56 -11.93 -8.67
N ILE A 101 -8.83 -13.02 -8.45
CA ILE A 101 -9.33 -14.20 -7.72
C ILE A 101 -9.70 -13.82 -6.29
N GLY A 102 -8.82 -13.09 -5.59
CA GLY A 102 -9.10 -12.58 -4.25
C GLY A 102 -10.25 -11.57 -4.22
N ALA A 103 -10.29 -10.64 -5.17
CA ALA A 103 -11.37 -9.66 -5.29
C ALA A 103 -12.75 -10.30 -5.54
N ASN A 104 -12.82 -11.34 -6.37
CA ASN A 104 -14.05 -12.10 -6.60
C ASN A 104 -14.52 -12.81 -5.32
N ALA A 105 -13.57 -13.34 -4.53
CA ALA A 105 -13.88 -13.99 -3.26
C ALA A 105 -14.32 -12.98 -2.18
N ILE A 106 -13.78 -11.76 -2.17
CA ILE A 106 -14.33 -10.66 -1.34
C ILE A 106 -15.77 -10.35 -1.74
N GLN A 107 -16.03 -10.24 -3.05
CA GLN A 107 -17.34 -9.92 -3.58
C GLN A 107 -18.39 -10.97 -3.20
N SER A 108 -18.03 -12.26 -3.14
CA SER A 108 -18.99 -13.31 -2.78
C SER A 108 -19.43 -13.29 -1.32
N VAL A 109 -18.70 -12.63 -0.42
CA VAL A 109 -19.07 -12.54 1.01
C VAL A 109 -20.09 -11.44 1.26
N ASN A 110 -19.82 -10.21 0.81
CA ASN A 110 -20.63 -9.02 1.15
C ASN A 110 -21.05 -8.18 -0.06
N GLY A 111 -20.75 -8.63 -1.29
CA GLY A 111 -21.07 -7.91 -2.52
C GLY A 111 -20.12 -6.75 -2.86
N ARG A 112 -19.08 -6.50 -2.04
CA ARG A 112 -18.12 -5.41 -2.29
C ARG A 112 -17.23 -5.72 -3.47
N ARG A 113 -17.12 -4.72 -4.36
CA ARG A 113 -16.26 -4.79 -5.54
C ARG A 113 -14.98 -4.02 -5.27
N TYR A 114 -13.87 -4.64 -5.63
CA TYR A 114 -12.56 -3.99 -5.61
C TYR A 114 -12.14 -3.68 -7.03
N THR A 115 -11.54 -2.51 -7.22
CA THR A 115 -10.96 -2.12 -8.51
C THR A 115 -9.47 -2.45 -8.53
N LEU A 116 -8.98 -2.97 -9.66
CA LEU A 116 -7.64 -3.57 -9.79
C LEU A 116 -6.82 -2.87 -10.87
N GLY A 117 -5.56 -2.60 -10.55
CA GLY A 117 -4.59 -1.94 -11.44
C GLY A 117 -3.47 -1.30 -10.63
N SER A 118 -2.55 -0.60 -11.28
CA SER A 118 -1.49 0.09 -10.54
C SER A 118 -2.02 1.37 -9.89
N SER A 119 -1.48 1.74 -8.72
CA SER A 119 -1.90 2.98 -8.03
C SER A 119 -1.61 4.22 -8.88
N ALA A 120 -0.52 4.22 -9.65
CA ALA A 120 -0.17 5.31 -10.57
C ALA A 120 -1.20 5.53 -11.68
N GLN A 121 -1.75 4.45 -12.25
CA GLN A 121 -2.76 4.53 -13.32
C GLN A 121 -4.15 4.85 -12.78
N LEU A 122 -4.51 4.29 -11.62
CA LEU A 122 -5.86 4.40 -11.08
C LEU A 122 -6.09 5.67 -10.26
N LEU A 123 -5.05 6.20 -9.62
CA LEU A 123 -5.13 7.36 -8.76
C LEU A 123 -4.15 8.46 -9.20
N TYR A 124 -2.88 8.28 -8.85
CA TYR A 124 -1.82 9.26 -9.08
C TYR A 124 -0.47 8.60 -8.80
N ILE A 125 0.59 9.13 -9.41
CA ILE A 125 1.97 8.71 -9.14
C ILE A 125 2.29 8.94 -7.65
N ALA A 126 2.85 7.93 -6.99
CA ALA A 126 3.30 7.94 -5.59
C ALA A 126 4.62 7.18 -5.45
N SER A 127 5.73 7.91 -5.27
CA SER A 127 7.07 7.32 -5.08
C SER A 127 7.35 6.91 -3.63
N GLY A 128 8.21 5.91 -3.45
CA GLY A 128 8.68 5.48 -2.13
C GLY A 128 7.66 4.64 -1.35
N GLY A 129 6.72 4.01 -2.05
CA GLY A 129 5.78 3.03 -1.48
C GLY A 129 6.47 1.71 -1.11
N SER A 130 5.94 1.05 -0.09
CA SER A 130 6.51 -0.21 0.41
C SER A 130 6.37 -1.36 -0.61
N GLU A 131 5.24 -1.41 -1.33
CA GLU A 131 4.93 -2.42 -2.33
C GLU A 131 5.85 -2.34 -3.56
N ASP A 132 6.19 -1.12 -3.98
CA ASP A 132 7.16 -0.87 -5.05
C ASP A 132 8.57 -1.26 -4.60
N TRP A 133 8.93 -1.01 -3.34
CA TRP A 133 10.24 -1.39 -2.81
C TRP A 133 10.41 -2.90 -2.70
N THR A 134 9.41 -3.63 -2.19
CA THR A 134 9.47 -5.08 -2.11
C THR A 134 9.51 -5.73 -3.50
N ALA A 135 8.77 -5.20 -4.47
CA ALA A 135 8.84 -5.70 -5.85
C ALA A 135 10.16 -5.35 -6.53
N GLY A 136 10.55 -4.08 -6.51
CA GLY A 136 11.63 -3.56 -7.33
C GLY A 136 13.03 -3.73 -6.73
N SER A 137 13.15 -3.70 -5.41
CA SER A 137 14.45 -3.82 -4.71
C SER A 137 14.67 -5.21 -4.11
N LEU A 138 13.62 -5.92 -3.68
CA LEU A 138 13.73 -7.28 -3.14
C LEU A 138 13.33 -8.39 -4.12
N GLY A 139 12.76 -8.05 -5.28
CA GLY A 139 12.35 -9.04 -6.28
C GLY A 139 11.15 -9.89 -5.86
N ILE A 140 10.33 -9.42 -4.90
CA ILE A 140 9.14 -10.16 -4.46
C ILE A 140 8.11 -10.11 -5.58
N PHE A 141 7.82 -11.28 -6.16
CA PHE A 141 7.05 -11.38 -7.39
C PHE A 141 5.61 -10.87 -7.21
N TYR A 142 4.95 -11.23 -6.11
CA TYR A 142 3.57 -10.86 -5.81
C TYR A 142 3.51 -9.80 -4.71
N SER A 143 3.70 -8.53 -5.07
CA SER A 143 3.67 -7.40 -4.14
C SER A 143 2.46 -6.51 -4.44
N TYR A 144 1.62 -6.24 -3.43
CA TYR A 144 0.39 -5.47 -3.58
C TYR A 144 0.11 -4.54 -2.40
N CYS A 145 -0.70 -3.50 -2.66
CA CYS A 145 -1.35 -2.68 -1.65
C CYS A 145 -2.86 -2.84 -1.75
N LEU A 146 -3.54 -3.12 -0.62
CA LEU A 146 -5.00 -3.18 -0.56
C LEU A 146 -5.54 -1.96 0.17
N GLU A 147 -6.41 -1.19 -0.48
CA GLU A 147 -7.21 -0.15 0.15
C GLU A 147 -8.57 -0.72 0.53
N LEU A 148 -8.81 -0.89 1.82
CA LEU A 148 -10.04 -1.44 2.38
C LEU A 148 -11.24 -0.47 2.22
N PRO A 149 -12.47 -0.89 2.57
CA PRO A 149 -13.65 -0.03 2.55
C PRO A 149 -13.52 1.14 3.53
N PRO A 150 -14.36 2.17 3.39
CA PRO A 150 -15.40 2.33 2.36
C PRO A 150 -14.86 2.82 1.01
N THR A 151 -15.71 3.00 -0.01
CA THR A 151 -15.33 3.70 -1.26
C THR A 151 -15.38 5.23 -1.14
N GLY A 152 -15.90 5.75 -0.02
CA GLY A 152 -16.14 7.17 0.25
C GLY A 152 -16.98 7.36 1.52
N GLY A 153 -17.55 8.55 1.71
CA GLY A 153 -18.39 8.82 2.88
C GLY A 153 -17.59 8.92 4.16
N THR A 154 -17.71 7.94 5.06
CA THR A 154 -17.04 7.97 6.38
C THR A 154 -15.51 7.90 6.29
N GLY A 155 -14.97 7.44 5.15
CA GLY A 155 -13.53 7.38 4.90
C GLY A 155 -12.77 6.68 6.03
N PHE A 156 -11.81 7.39 6.64
CA PHE A 156 -11.00 6.88 7.77
C PHE A 156 -11.76 6.73 9.10
N ILE A 157 -13.01 7.20 9.18
CA ILE A 157 -13.88 7.13 10.36
C ILE A 157 -14.97 6.06 10.14
N ALA A 158 -14.58 4.88 9.67
CA ALA A 158 -15.52 3.78 9.46
C ALA A 158 -16.24 3.38 10.77
N PRO A 159 -17.56 3.08 10.73
CA PRO A 159 -18.29 2.60 11.89
C PRO A 159 -17.69 1.30 12.45
N THR A 160 -17.72 1.11 13.76
CA THR A 160 -17.20 -0.11 14.40
C THR A 160 -17.93 -1.37 13.95
N SER A 161 -19.19 -1.25 13.51
CA SER A 161 -19.96 -2.34 12.91
C SER A 161 -19.34 -2.89 11.61
N GLU A 162 -18.52 -2.09 10.92
CA GLU A 162 -17.85 -2.51 9.69
C GLU A 162 -16.57 -3.32 9.93
N ILE A 163 -16.03 -3.33 11.15
CA ILE A 163 -14.76 -4.03 11.44
C ILE A 163 -14.88 -5.54 11.14
N LYS A 164 -15.89 -6.20 11.70
CA LYS A 164 -16.09 -7.65 11.47
C LYS A 164 -16.46 -7.95 10.02
N ARG A 165 -17.24 -7.08 9.40
CA ARG A 165 -17.70 -7.25 8.02
C ARG A 165 -16.54 -7.17 7.03
N THR A 166 -15.70 -6.14 7.14
CA THR A 166 -14.48 -5.97 6.36
C THR A 166 -13.45 -7.06 6.68
N GLY A 167 -13.27 -7.43 7.95
CA GLY A 167 -12.37 -8.52 8.32
C GLY A 167 -12.75 -9.85 7.67
N ALA A 168 -14.05 -10.20 7.67
CA ALA A 168 -14.54 -11.46 7.11
C ALA A 168 -14.34 -11.56 5.60
N GLU A 169 -14.70 -10.53 4.84
CA GLU A 169 -14.52 -10.55 3.38
C GLU A 169 -13.05 -10.51 2.98
N THR A 170 -12.22 -9.69 3.65
CA THR A 170 -10.79 -9.62 3.37
C THR A 170 -10.13 -10.95 3.66
N PHE A 171 -10.49 -11.63 4.76
CA PHE A 171 -9.97 -12.96 5.08
C PHE A 171 -10.28 -13.98 3.97
N VAL A 172 -11.53 -14.06 3.52
CA VAL A 172 -11.93 -14.96 2.42
C VAL A 172 -11.19 -14.61 1.12
N GLY A 173 -11.05 -13.33 0.83
CA GLY A 173 -10.25 -12.82 -0.28
C GLY A 173 -8.80 -13.28 -0.24
N MET A 174 -8.16 -13.13 0.91
CA MET A 174 -6.77 -13.54 1.12
C MET A 174 -6.60 -15.05 0.99
N VAL A 175 -7.50 -15.86 1.57
CA VAL A 175 -7.45 -17.32 1.43
C VAL A 175 -7.54 -17.74 -0.04
N ALA A 176 -8.45 -17.14 -0.81
CA ALA A 176 -8.57 -17.44 -2.24
C ALA A 176 -7.33 -17.01 -3.03
N TYR A 177 -6.78 -15.83 -2.74
CA TYR A 177 -5.53 -15.34 -3.33
C TYR A 177 -4.34 -16.25 -3.02
N PHE A 178 -4.12 -16.62 -1.75
CA PHE A 178 -3.00 -17.49 -1.36
C PHE A 178 -3.08 -18.88 -1.96
N LYS A 179 -4.29 -19.43 -2.18
CA LYS A 179 -4.45 -20.71 -2.89
C LYS A 179 -4.12 -20.63 -4.38
N ALA A 180 -4.07 -19.42 -4.93
CA ALA A 180 -3.84 -19.19 -6.35
C ALA A 180 -2.37 -18.92 -6.68
N ILE A 181 -1.48 -18.78 -5.70
CA ILE A 181 -0.05 -18.49 -5.88
C ILE A 181 0.85 -19.59 -5.34
#